data_AF-A0A1B8EIT1-F1
#
_entry.id   AF-A0A1B8EIT1-F1
#
_cell.length_a   1.000
_cell.length_b   1.000
_cell.length_c   1.000
_cell.angle_alpha   90.00
_cell.angle_beta   90.00
_cell.angle_gamma   90.00
#
_symmetry.space_group_name_H-M   'P 1'
#
loop_
_entity.id
_entity.type
_entity.pdbx_description
1 polymer ?
#
loop_
_entity_poly.entity_id
_entity_poly.type
_entity_poly.pdbx_seq_one_letter_code
_entity_poly.pdbx_strand_id
1 'polypeptide(L)'
;MSKTNIRAFQHVLQDSIQLEDQVWSYRIPNLPRPSVLNSQRLIKSITLVSKSLKQQIVLRLQVGSLNRAISGNPLDCFISISFDNFRLRVPSPSTAAGEHGPNTKPATARESAEYIVKLLRSGVTLNDVHYNFYGHSNSQLKSRTCILFAAPKPIISIMVEGLGDFAKMKTVAKKSKRIGLLFSVAQMATTVDPNRCEDI
;
A
#
# COMPACT_ATOMS: atom_id res chain seq x y z
N MET A 1 9.33 -5.97 33.26
CA MET A 1 9.35 -6.29 31.82
C MET A 1 9.29 -4.98 31.05
N SER A 2 10.32 -4.67 30.26
CA SER A 2 10.35 -3.46 29.42
C SER A 2 9.20 -3.51 28.42
N LYS A 3 8.32 -2.50 28.41
CA LYS A 3 7.27 -2.37 27.38
C LYS A 3 7.97 -2.01 26.08
N THR A 4 8.23 -3.00 25.23
CA THR A 4 8.73 -2.77 23.86
C THR A 4 7.79 -1.80 23.17
N ASN A 5 8.31 -0.63 22.77
CA ASN A 5 7.52 0.36 22.03
C ASN A 5 7.28 -0.15 20.61
N ILE A 6 6.18 -0.88 20.42
CA ILE A 6 5.79 -1.49 19.15
C ILE A 6 5.65 -0.46 18.02
N ARG A 7 5.29 0.79 18.32
CA ARG A 7 5.20 1.87 17.33
C ARG A 7 6.56 2.32 16.79
N ALA A 8 7.64 2.04 17.52
CA ALA A 8 9.00 2.27 17.05
C ALA A 8 9.49 1.16 16.11
N PHE A 9 8.69 0.12 15.86
CA PHE A 9 9.07 -0.96 14.96
C PHE A 9 9.36 -0.42 13.55
N GLN A 10 10.55 -0.75 13.06
CA GLN A 10 11.00 -0.43 11.72
C GLN A 10 11.89 -1.57 11.22
N HIS A 11 11.74 -1.93 9.94
CA HIS A 11 12.58 -2.91 9.27
C HIS A 11 12.83 -2.48 7.82
N VAL A 12 14.08 -2.60 7.35
CA VAL A 12 14.41 -2.38 5.94
C VAL A 12 14.14 -3.69 5.20
N LEU A 13 13.15 -3.70 4.31
CA LEU A 13 12.79 -4.88 3.50
C LEU A 13 13.78 -5.08 2.36
N GLN A 14 14.25 -3.98 1.77
CA GLN A 14 15.18 -3.99 0.64
C GLN A 14 15.99 -2.70 0.67
N ASP A 15 17.33 -2.79 0.62
CA ASP A 15 18.23 -1.63 0.72
C ASP A 15 18.77 -1.14 -0.65
N SER A 16 18.37 -1.82 -1.74
CA SER A 16 18.65 -1.44 -3.12
C SER A 16 17.46 -1.79 -4.01
N ILE A 17 16.87 -0.80 -4.66
CA ILE A 17 15.75 -0.98 -5.60
C ILE A 17 16.29 -1.01 -7.03
N GLN A 18 15.96 -2.05 -7.79
CA GLN A 18 16.46 -2.26 -9.15
C GLN A 18 15.32 -2.31 -10.17
N LEU A 19 15.58 -1.89 -11.42
CA LEU A 19 14.54 -1.85 -12.45
C LEU A 19 13.99 -3.25 -12.75
N GLU A 20 14.84 -4.26 -12.61
CA GLU A 20 14.60 -5.67 -12.86
C GLU A 20 13.78 -6.38 -11.77
N ASP A 21 13.53 -5.77 -10.61
CA ASP A 21 12.74 -6.39 -9.53
C ASP A 21 11.40 -6.92 -10.06
N GLN A 22 11.09 -8.18 -9.73
CA GLN A 22 9.83 -8.86 -10.11
C GLN A 22 9.06 -9.43 -8.92
N VAL A 23 9.72 -9.65 -7.79
CA VAL A 23 9.15 -10.33 -6.62
C VAL A 23 9.50 -9.54 -5.36
N TRP A 24 8.47 -9.17 -4.59
CA TRP A 24 8.60 -8.45 -3.32
C TRP A 24 8.20 -9.38 -2.17
N SER A 25 9.09 -10.30 -1.81
CA SER A 25 8.87 -11.30 -0.76
C SER A 25 9.93 -11.18 0.33
N TYR A 26 9.50 -11.02 1.58
CA TYR A 26 10.39 -10.67 2.68
C TYR A 26 10.13 -11.51 3.92
N ARG A 27 11.22 -11.88 4.59
CA ARG A 27 11.23 -12.45 5.94
C ARG A 27 11.57 -11.36 6.94
N ILE A 28 10.64 -11.04 7.82
CA ILE A 28 10.77 -9.98 8.81
C ILE A 28 10.91 -10.60 10.20
N PRO A 29 12.13 -10.63 10.77
CA PRO A 29 12.31 -11.09 12.14
C PRO A 29 11.59 -10.14 13.11
N ASN A 30 11.05 -10.70 14.19
CA ASN A 30 10.42 -9.94 15.28
C ASN A 30 9.24 -9.04 14.86
N LEU A 31 8.59 -9.32 13.72
CA LEU A 31 7.35 -8.66 13.35
C LEU A 31 6.28 -8.94 14.44
N PRO A 32 5.66 -7.90 15.04
CA PRO A 32 4.66 -8.10 16.07
C PRO A 32 3.49 -8.96 15.56
N ARG A 33 3.00 -9.84 16.44
CA ARG A 33 1.94 -10.81 16.09
C ARG A 33 0.64 -10.10 15.69
N PRO A 34 -0.18 -10.69 14.80
CA PRO A 34 -1.50 -10.18 14.43
C PRO A 34 -2.37 -9.68 15.60
N SER A 35 -2.47 -10.46 16.68
CA SER A 35 -3.26 -10.10 17.87
C SER A 35 -2.80 -8.79 18.53
N VAL A 36 -1.50 -8.51 18.52
CA VAL A 36 -0.91 -7.27 19.05
C VAL A 36 -1.21 -6.10 18.11
N LEU A 37 -1.11 -6.31 16.80
CA LEU A 37 -1.42 -5.26 15.83
C LEU A 37 -2.89 -4.84 15.93
N ASN A 38 -3.81 -5.82 15.94
CA ASN A 38 -5.25 -5.56 15.99
C ASN A 38 -5.67 -4.87 17.30
N SER A 39 -5.19 -5.34 18.45
CA SER A 39 -5.51 -4.73 19.75
C SER A 39 -5.02 -3.28 19.88
N GLN A 40 -3.89 -2.93 19.23
CA GLN A 40 -3.36 -1.58 19.23
C GLN A 40 -3.80 -0.72 18.03
N ARG A 41 -4.71 -1.24 17.20
CA ARG A 41 -5.19 -0.62 15.96
C ARG A 41 -4.06 -0.23 14.98
N LEU A 42 -3.05 -1.07 14.89
CA LEU A 42 -1.88 -0.87 14.03
C LEU A 42 -2.04 -1.58 12.70
N ILE A 43 -1.60 -0.91 11.63
CA ILE A 43 -1.46 -1.45 10.28
C ILE A 43 0.02 -1.47 9.89
N LYS A 44 0.40 -2.44 9.06
CA LYS A 44 1.71 -2.49 8.41
C LYS A 44 1.80 -1.37 7.37
N SER A 45 2.88 -0.60 7.40
CA SER A 45 3.14 0.49 6.45
C SER A 45 4.43 0.24 5.68
N ILE A 46 4.33 0.08 4.36
CA ILE A 46 5.48 -0.03 3.47
C ILE A 46 5.68 1.32 2.80
N THR A 47 6.90 1.85 2.84
CA THR A 47 7.27 3.08 2.14
C THR A 47 8.46 2.83 1.23
N LEU A 48 8.31 3.18 -0.04
CA LEU A 48 9.42 3.21 -0.99
C LEU A 48 10.09 4.58 -0.90
N VAL A 49 11.33 4.60 -0.42
CA VAL A 49 12.13 5.80 -0.27
C VAL A 49 13.14 5.85 -1.40
N SER A 50 13.17 6.96 -2.14
CA SER A 50 14.23 7.26 -3.10
C SER A 50 14.78 8.66 -2.84
N LYS A 51 16.07 8.70 -2.48
CA LYS A 51 16.88 9.92 -2.29
C LYS A 51 18.14 9.79 -3.13
N SER A 52 18.89 10.88 -3.29
CA SER A 52 20.11 10.94 -4.13
C SER A 52 21.10 9.80 -3.89
N LEU A 53 21.27 9.38 -2.63
CA LEU A 53 22.23 8.35 -2.22
C LEU A 53 21.59 7.06 -1.71
N LYS A 54 20.25 6.98 -1.66
CA LYS A 54 19.58 5.83 -1.04
C LYS A 54 18.26 5.50 -1.71
N GLN A 55 18.09 4.24 -2.09
CA GLN A 55 16.80 3.68 -2.51
C GLN A 55 16.49 2.44 -1.69
N GLN A 56 15.44 2.50 -0.89
CA GLN A 56 15.08 1.41 0.01
C GLN A 56 13.57 1.25 0.15
N ILE A 57 13.15 0.05 0.52
CA ILE A 57 11.79 -0.27 0.91
C ILE A 57 11.80 -0.49 2.42
N VAL A 58 11.00 0.27 3.16
CA VAL A 58 10.97 0.23 4.62
C VAL A 58 9.57 -0.17 5.09
N LEU A 59 9.52 -1.13 6.02
CA LEU A 59 8.34 -1.50 6.77
C LEU A 59 8.34 -0.77 8.12
N ARG A 60 7.20 -0.20 8.48
CA ARG A 60 6.89 0.39 9.79
C ARG A 60 5.53 -0.08 10.27
N LEU A 61 5.22 0.17 11.54
CA LEU A 61 3.86 0.08 12.07
C LEU A 61 3.31 1.48 12.32
N GLN A 62 2.05 1.70 11.96
CA GLN A 62 1.36 2.97 12.20
C GLN A 62 -0.09 2.72 12.61
N VAL A 63 -0.74 3.73 13.19
CA VAL A 63 -2.17 3.67 13.48
C VAL A 63 -2.96 3.64 12.17
N GLY A 64 -3.87 2.68 12.03
CA GLY A 64 -4.73 2.56 10.85
C GLY A 64 -5.85 3.60 10.87
N SER A 65 -6.05 4.29 9.74
CA SER A 65 -7.22 5.14 9.53
C SER A 65 -8.35 4.31 8.93
N LEU A 66 -9.41 4.09 9.72
CA LEU A 66 -10.55 3.29 9.29
C LEU A 66 -11.31 3.95 8.13
N ASN A 67 -11.87 3.09 7.30
CA ASN A 67 -12.77 3.43 6.21
C ASN A 67 -13.68 2.22 5.95
N ARG A 68 -14.68 2.39 5.09
CA ARG A 68 -15.68 1.35 4.80
C ARG A 68 -15.07 0.08 4.21
N ALA A 69 -14.02 0.22 3.40
CA ALA A 69 -13.36 -0.92 2.75
C ALA A 69 -12.58 -1.80 3.75
N ILE A 70 -12.03 -1.23 4.83
CA ILE A 70 -11.19 -1.99 5.77
C ILE A 70 -11.86 -2.27 7.12
N SER A 71 -12.94 -1.59 7.47
CA SER A 71 -13.55 -1.66 8.82
C SER A 71 -14.12 -3.03 9.20
N GLY A 72 -14.46 -3.86 8.22
CA GLY A 72 -15.04 -5.19 8.46
C GLY A 72 -14.02 -6.31 8.70
N ASN A 73 -12.72 -6.03 8.64
CA ASN A 73 -11.67 -7.04 8.73
C ASN A 73 -10.58 -6.63 9.75
N PRO A 74 -9.84 -7.60 10.32
CA PRO A 74 -8.66 -7.32 11.15
C PRO A 74 -7.62 -6.46 10.41
N LEU A 75 -7.02 -5.49 11.11
CA LEU A 75 -6.06 -4.55 10.53
C LEU A 75 -4.74 -5.21 10.12
N ASP A 76 -4.38 -6.34 10.74
CA ASP A 76 -3.20 -7.09 10.35
C ASP A 76 -3.29 -7.67 8.93
N CYS A 77 -4.50 -7.88 8.40
CA CYS A 77 -4.71 -8.34 7.03
C CYS A 77 -4.41 -7.26 5.98
N PHE A 78 -4.12 -6.02 6.38
CA PHE A 78 -3.88 -4.91 5.46
C PHE A 78 -2.45 -4.39 5.53
N ILE A 79 -1.98 -3.86 4.40
CA ILE A 79 -0.77 -3.04 4.30
C ILE A 79 -1.17 -1.71 3.67
N SER A 80 -0.74 -0.60 4.27
CA SER A 80 -0.70 0.68 3.58
C SER A 80 0.66 0.79 2.89
N ILE A 81 0.67 0.97 1.57
CA ILE A 81 1.89 1.20 0.80
C ILE A 81 1.94 2.65 0.31
N SER A 82 3.12 3.27 0.44
CA SER A 82 3.39 4.65 0.04
C SER A 82 4.52 4.72 -0.98
N PHE A 83 4.25 5.45 -2.05
CA PHE A 83 5.19 5.86 -3.09
C PHE A 83 5.39 7.37 -3.08
N ASP A 84 5.12 8.01 -1.94
CA ASP A 84 5.28 9.46 -1.80
C ASP A 84 6.72 9.87 -2.16
N ASN A 85 6.82 10.83 -3.08
CA ASN A 85 8.09 11.29 -3.65
C ASN A 85 8.99 10.19 -4.26
N PHE A 86 8.48 8.99 -4.51
CA PHE A 86 9.26 7.92 -5.13
C PHE A 86 9.55 8.23 -6.59
N ARG A 87 10.84 8.21 -6.92
CA ARG A 87 11.38 8.19 -8.29
C ARG A 87 12.46 7.14 -8.32
N LEU A 88 12.26 6.10 -9.11
CA LEU A 88 13.29 5.06 -9.29
C LEU A 88 14.58 5.75 -9.75
N ARG A 89 15.73 5.31 -9.25
CA ARG A 89 17.04 5.70 -9.80
C ARG A 89 17.67 4.48 -10.45
N VAL A 90 18.26 4.70 -11.60
CA VAL A 90 18.93 3.68 -12.41
C VAL A 90 20.41 4.01 -12.50
N PRO A 91 21.29 3.01 -12.73
CA PRO A 91 22.69 3.26 -13.00
C PRO A 91 22.87 4.32 -14.10
N SER A 92 23.77 5.26 -13.89
CA SER A 92 24.16 6.16 -14.98
C SER A 92 25.06 5.39 -15.95
N PRO A 93 24.88 5.52 -17.28
CA PRO A 93 25.92 5.05 -18.20
C PRO A 93 27.23 5.74 -17.80
N SER A 94 28.24 4.95 -17.49
CA SER A 94 29.52 5.41 -16.96
C SER A 94 30.15 6.43 -17.91
N THR A 95 30.14 7.70 -17.53
CA THR A 95 31.00 8.73 -18.13
C THR A 95 32.43 8.50 -17.66
N ALA A 96 33.38 8.70 -18.57
CA ALA A 96 34.80 8.43 -18.38
C ALA A 96 35.37 9.05 -17.09
N ALA A 97 36.43 8.42 -16.58
CA ALA A 97 37.15 8.73 -15.35
C ALA A 97 37.16 10.22 -14.96
N GLY A 98 36.54 10.56 -13.82
CA GLY A 98 36.73 11.86 -13.17
C GLY A 98 35.57 12.39 -12.34
N GLU A 99 34.32 12.00 -12.60
CA GLU A 99 33.16 12.62 -11.93
C GLU A 99 32.84 11.97 -10.56
N HIS A 100 33.02 12.73 -9.48
CA HIS A 100 32.65 12.35 -8.11
C HIS A 100 31.14 12.58 -7.85
N GLY A 101 30.29 12.09 -8.74
CA GLY A 101 28.84 12.14 -8.63
C GLY A 101 28.24 10.80 -8.14
N PRO A 102 27.01 10.80 -7.59
CA PRO A 102 26.31 9.55 -7.34
C PRO A 102 26.14 8.78 -8.65
N ASN A 103 26.56 7.50 -8.67
CA ASN A 103 26.58 6.62 -9.85
C ASN A 103 25.19 6.24 -10.40
N THR A 104 24.14 6.98 -10.02
CA THR A 104 22.75 6.73 -10.39
C THR A 104 22.08 8.04 -10.78
N LYS A 105 21.17 7.98 -11.77
CA LYS A 105 20.30 9.08 -12.17
C LYS A 105 18.83 8.75 -11.92
N PRO A 106 17.94 9.73 -11.72
CA PRO A 106 16.50 9.46 -11.72
C PRO A 106 16.09 8.79 -13.03
N ALA A 107 15.32 7.71 -12.94
CA ALA A 107 14.64 7.09 -14.06
C ALA A 107 13.55 8.01 -14.60
N THR A 108 13.07 7.72 -15.81
CA THR A 108 11.93 8.42 -16.39
C THR A 108 10.68 8.22 -15.54
N ALA A 109 9.71 9.13 -15.69
CA ALA A 109 8.40 8.99 -15.04
C ALA A 109 7.70 7.69 -15.44
N ARG A 110 7.91 7.24 -16.70
CA ARG A 110 7.38 5.99 -17.24
C ARG A 110 7.98 4.78 -16.54
N GLU A 111 9.30 4.67 -16.47
CA GLU A 111 9.99 3.55 -15.80
C GLU A 111 9.60 3.48 -14.31
N SER A 112 9.52 4.64 -13.64
CA SER A 112 9.05 4.69 -12.25
C SER A 112 7.60 4.18 -12.11
N ALA A 113 6.72 4.57 -13.03
CA ALA A 113 5.33 4.12 -13.04
C ALA A 113 5.22 2.62 -13.35
N GLU A 114 5.99 2.12 -14.31
CA GLU A 114 6.05 0.70 -14.66
C GLU A 114 6.56 -0.13 -13.49
N TYR A 115 7.57 0.34 -12.75
CA TYR A 115 8.04 -0.30 -11.51
C TYR A 115 6.90 -0.42 -10.48
N ILE A 116 6.19 0.68 -10.20
CA ILE A 116 5.05 0.68 -9.26
C ILE A 116 3.97 -0.29 -9.74
N VAL A 117 3.66 -0.31 -11.03
CA VAL A 117 2.66 -1.22 -11.61
C VAL A 117 3.08 -2.67 -11.45
N LYS A 118 4.36 -3.02 -11.67
CA LYS A 118 4.87 -4.38 -11.45
C LYS A 118 4.71 -4.79 -9.99
N LEU A 119 5.07 -3.91 -9.04
CA LEU A 119 4.91 -4.16 -7.61
C LEU A 119 3.44 -4.39 -7.24
N LEU A 120 2.53 -3.49 -7.64
CA LEU A 120 1.12 -3.60 -7.29
C LEU A 120 0.43 -4.80 -7.97
N ARG A 121 0.87 -5.20 -9.17
CA ARG A 121 0.32 -6.38 -9.88
C ARG A 121 0.77 -7.69 -9.26
N SER A 122 2.04 -7.78 -8.86
CA SER A 122 2.63 -8.97 -8.24
C SER A 122 2.21 -9.13 -6.78
N GLY A 123 2.01 -8.02 -6.06
CA GLY A 123 1.73 -8.02 -4.63
C GLY A 123 3.00 -8.07 -3.79
N VAL A 124 2.82 -8.10 -2.47
CA VAL A 124 3.92 -8.18 -1.50
C VAL A 124 3.69 -9.36 -0.58
N THR A 125 4.72 -10.16 -0.31
CA THR A 125 4.67 -11.25 0.67
C THR A 125 5.50 -10.88 1.90
N LEU A 126 4.88 -10.94 3.09
CA LEU A 126 5.55 -10.73 4.37
C LEU A 126 5.34 -11.97 5.24
N ASN A 127 6.40 -12.70 5.61
CA ASN A 127 6.32 -13.90 6.45
C ASN A 127 5.22 -14.89 5.99
N ASP A 128 5.27 -15.30 4.72
CA ASP A 128 4.31 -16.21 4.06
C ASP A 128 2.90 -15.68 3.83
N VAL A 129 2.58 -14.49 4.33
CA VAL A 129 1.30 -13.84 4.04
C VAL A 129 1.43 -12.99 2.80
N HIS A 130 0.66 -13.30 1.76
CA HIS A 130 0.67 -12.58 0.50
C HIS A 130 -0.44 -11.53 0.46
N TYR A 131 -0.08 -10.29 0.11
CA TYR A 131 -0.97 -9.12 0.06
C TYR A 131 -1.09 -8.63 -1.38
N ASN A 132 -2.34 -8.62 -1.88
CA ASN A 132 -2.68 -8.15 -3.22
C ASN A 132 -3.20 -6.70 -3.16
N PHE A 133 -3.08 -5.97 -4.28
CA PHE A 133 -3.69 -4.65 -4.39
C PHE A 133 -5.20 -4.70 -4.10
N TYR A 134 -5.65 -3.85 -3.18
CA TYR A 134 -7.04 -3.77 -2.78
C TYR A 134 -7.73 -2.51 -3.31
N GLY A 135 -7.11 -1.34 -3.12
CA GLY A 135 -7.65 -0.08 -3.63
C GLY A 135 -7.04 1.16 -3.01
N HIS A 136 -7.57 2.31 -3.45
CA HIS A 136 -7.20 3.63 -2.93
C HIS A 136 -8.39 4.60 -3.10
N SER A 137 -8.43 5.63 -2.27
CA SER A 137 -9.29 6.79 -2.45
C SER A 137 -8.62 7.86 -3.32
N ASN A 138 -9.38 8.90 -3.69
CA ASN A 138 -8.83 10.04 -4.43
C ASN A 138 -7.71 10.75 -3.66
N SER A 139 -7.85 10.92 -2.35
CA SER A 139 -6.81 11.53 -1.50
C SER A 139 -5.57 10.66 -1.45
N GLN A 140 -5.74 9.35 -1.33
CA GLN A 140 -4.64 8.39 -1.37
C GLN A 140 -3.93 8.38 -2.73
N LEU A 141 -4.67 8.47 -3.84
CA LEU A 141 -4.08 8.60 -5.18
C LEU A 141 -3.21 9.85 -5.30
N LYS A 142 -3.67 11.00 -4.77
CA LYS A 142 -2.90 12.26 -4.75
C LYS A 142 -1.62 12.14 -3.92
N SER A 143 -1.70 11.49 -2.75
CA SER A 143 -0.53 11.24 -1.89
C SER A 143 0.30 10.02 -2.32
N ARG A 144 -0.04 9.38 -3.45
CA ARG A 144 0.60 8.16 -3.97
C ARG A 144 0.64 7.02 -2.95
N THR A 145 -0.46 6.82 -2.23
CA THR A 145 -0.66 5.73 -1.29
C THR A 145 -1.77 4.81 -1.76
N CYS A 146 -1.73 3.54 -1.34
CA CYS A 146 -2.84 2.62 -1.52
C CYS A 146 -2.83 1.52 -0.45
N ILE A 147 -3.85 0.68 -0.46
CA ILE A 147 -4.01 -0.44 0.47
C ILE A 147 -3.83 -1.75 -0.28
N LEU A 148 -3.07 -2.67 0.32
CA LEU A 148 -3.02 -4.07 -0.04
C LEU A 148 -3.79 -4.90 1.00
N PHE A 149 -4.33 -6.04 0.59
CA PHE A 149 -5.10 -6.94 1.43
C PHE A 149 -4.63 -8.39 1.30
N ALA A 150 -4.55 -9.08 2.44
CA ALA A 150 -4.13 -10.47 2.58
C ALA A 150 -5.22 -11.46 2.12
N ALA A 151 -5.63 -11.35 0.85
CA ALA A 151 -6.55 -12.29 0.23
C ALA A 151 -6.24 -12.47 -1.26
N PRO A 152 -6.68 -13.59 -1.87
CA PRO A 152 -6.60 -13.80 -3.31
C PRO A 152 -7.41 -12.74 -4.09
N LYS A 153 -6.98 -12.41 -5.30
CA LYS A 153 -7.64 -11.43 -6.18
C LYS A 153 -9.14 -11.72 -6.43
N PRO A 154 -9.60 -12.97 -6.63
CA PRO A 154 -11.03 -13.25 -6.77
C PRO A 154 -11.84 -12.89 -5.52
N ILE A 155 -11.30 -13.16 -4.32
CA ILE A 155 -11.92 -12.81 -3.05
C ILE A 155 -11.97 -11.29 -2.88
N ILE A 156 -10.89 -10.59 -3.21
CA ILE A 156 -10.87 -9.12 -3.23
C ILE A 156 -11.99 -8.57 -4.12
N SER A 157 -12.16 -9.12 -5.33
CA SER A 157 -13.22 -8.69 -6.23
C SER A 157 -14.59 -8.86 -5.59
N ILE A 158 -14.88 -10.05 -5.03
CA ILE A 158 -16.16 -10.33 -4.34
C ILE A 158 -16.38 -9.37 -3.19
N MET A 159 -15.36 -9.11 -2.36
CA MET A 159 -15.50 -8.16 -1.25
C MET A 159 -15.77 -6.74 -1.72
N VAL A 160 -15.07 -6.28 -2.78
CA VAL A 160 -15.32 -4.94 -3.33
C VAL A 160 -16.74 -4.84 -3.86
N GLU A 161 -17.23 -5.82 -4.62
CA GLU A 161 -18.63 -5.84 -5.09
C GLU A 161 -19.62 -5.93 -3.92
N GLY A 162 -19.27 -6.59 -2.82
CA GLY A 162 -20.12 -6.66 -1.63
C GLY A 162 -20.27 -5.34 -0.87
N LEU A 163 -19.43 -4.33 -1.16
CA LEU A 163 -19.45 -3.03 -0.47
C LEU A 163 -20.34 -1.98 -1.16
N GLY A 164 -20.98 -2.32 -2.28
CA GLY A 164 -21.94 -1.45 -2.95
C GLY A 164 -22.45 -2.02 -4.28
N ASP A 165 -23.52 -1.45 -4.81
CA ASP A 165 -24.01 -1.85 -6.14
C ASP A 165 -23.22 -1.14 -7.25
N PHE A 166 -22.41 -1.92 -7.99
CA PHE A 166 -21.66 -1.45 -9.15
C PHE A 166 -22.21 -1.96 -10.49
N ALA A 167 -23.30 -2.74 -10.49
CA ALA A 167 -23.78 -3.44 -11.68
C ALA A 167 -24.18 -2.48 -12.81
N LYS A 168 -24.71 -1.31 -12.45
CA LYS A 168 -25.19 -0.29 -13.40
C LYS A 168 -24.07 0.61 -13.95
N MET A 169 -22.81 0.42 -13.54
CA MET A 169 -21.69 1.29 -13.94
C MET A 169 -21.06 0.86 -15.26
N LYS A 170 -21.30 1.66 -16.31
CA LYS A 170 -20.91 1.32 -17.70
C LYS A 170 -19.40 1.29 -18.00
N THR A 171 -18.56 1.97 -17.22
CA THR A 171 -17.12 2.07 -17.51
C THR A 171 -16.27 1.76 -16.29
N VAL A 172 -15.10 1.15 -16.54
CA VAL A 172 -14.09 0.85 -15.50
C VAL A 172 -13.68 2.12 -14.75
N ALA A 173 -13.54 3.25 -15.47
CA ALA A 173 -13.20 4.53 -14.86
C ALA A 173 -14.27 5.01 -13.86
N LYS A 174 -15.56 4.93 -14.23
CA LYS A 174 -16.67 5.31 -13.34
C LYS A 174 -16.75 4.37 -12.12
N LYS A 175 -16.59 3.07 -12.36
CA LYS A 175 -16.58 2.05 -11.31
C LYS A 175 -15.44 2.26 -10.32
N SER A 176 -14.21 2.44 -10.82
CA SER A 176 -13.02 2.73 -9.99
C SER A 176 -13.20 3.99 -9.15
N LYS A 177 -13.74 5.07 -9.73
CA LYS A 177 -14.04 6.31 -8.98
C LYS A 177 -15.01 6.08 -7.83
N ARG A 178 -16.03 5.22 -8.01
CA ARG A 178 -17.01 4.89 -6.97
C ARG A 178 -16.44 3.95 -5.92
N ILE A 179 -15.67 2.94 -6.31
CA ILE A 179 -14.93 2.07 -5.39
C ILE A 179 -13.99 2.91 -4.52
N GLY A 180 -13.29 3.90 -5.09
CA GLY A 180 -12.40 4.78 -4.35
C GLY A 180 -13.06 5.56 -3.21
N LEU A 181 -14.39 5.78 -3.26
CA LEU A 181 -15.13 6.39 -2.15
C LEU A 181 -15.17 5.50 -0.91
N LEU A 182 -15.12 4.17 -1.08
CA LEU A 182 -15.10 3.20 0.02
C LEU A 182 -13.81 3.31 0.87
N PHE A 183 -12.73 3.79 0.25
CA PHE A 183 -11.40 3.94 0.87
C PHE A 183 -11.20 5.33 1.50
N SER A 184 -12.17 6.23 1.40
CA SER A 184 -12.11 7.52 2.08
C SER A 184 -12.18 7.30 3.59
N VAL A 185 -11.27 7.95 4.32
CA VAL A 185 -11.26 7.88 5.79
C VAL A 185 -12.61 8.36 6.32
N ALA A 186 -13.28 7.49 7.05
CA ALA A 186 -14.61 7.74 7.60
C ALA A 186 -14.84 6.81 8.79
N GLN A 187 -15.54 7.32 9.81
CA GLN A 187 -16.02 6.54 10.92
C GLN A 187 -17.53 6.38 10.81
N MET A 188 -18.04 5.17 11.05
CA MET A 188 -19.48 4.92 11.11
C MET A 188 -20.07 5.72 12.29
N ALA A 189 -21.00 6.62 11.99
CA ALA A 189 -21.68 7.43 13.01
C ALA A 189 -22.92 6.70 13.54
N THR A 190 -23.79 6.23 12.65
CA THR A 190 -25.00 5.46 13.00
C THR A 190 -25.41 4.59 11.82
N THR A 191 -26.19 3.55 12.11
CA THR A 191 -26.97 2.80 11.10
C THR A 191 -28.36 3.43 11.01
N VAL A 192 -28.86 3.63 9.80
CA VAL A 192 -30.20 4.18 9.55
C VAL A 192 -31.07 3.08 8.95
N ASP A 193 -32.32 3.00 9.39
CA ASP A 193 -33.31 2.09 8.83
C ASP A 193 -33.56 2.45 7.35
N PRO A 194 -33.57 1.48 6.42
CA PRO A 194 -33.81 1.75 5.00
C PRO A 194 -35.12 2.51 4.71
N ASN A 195 -36.16 2.34 5.53
CA ASN A 195 -37.43 3.05 5.39
C ASN A 195 -37.34 4.54 5.72
N ARG A 196 -36.20 4.99 6.27
CA ARG A 196 -35.89 6.40 6.57
C ARG A 196 -34.92 7.01 5.57
N CYS A 197 -34.61 6.32 4.48
CA CYS A 197 -33.75 6.79 3.40
C CYS A 197 -34.61 7.14 2.18
N GLU A 198 -34.36 8.29 1.59
CA GLU A 198 -34.97 8.73 0.33
C GLU A 198 -33.85 8.96 -0.71
N ASP A 199 -34.11 8.58 -1.96
CA ASP A 199 -33.20 8.89 -3.07
C ASP A 199 -33.26 10.39 -3.38
N ILE A 200 -32.08 11.00 -3.55
CA ILE A 200 -31.91 12.43 -3.89
C ILE A 200 -31.80 12.67 -5.39
#